data_AF-A0A1X2GCW7-F1
#
_entry.id   AF-A0A1X2GCW7-F1
#
_cell.length_a   1.000
_cell.length_b   1.000
_cell.length_c   1.000
_cell.angle_alpha   90.00
_cell.angle_beta   90.00
_cell.angle_gamma   90.00
#
_symmetry.space_group_name_H-M   'P 1'
#
loop_
_entity.id
_entity.type
_entity.pdbx_description
1 polymer ?
#
loop_
_entity_poly.entity_id
_entity_poly.type
_entity_poly.pdbx_seq_one_letter_code
_entity_poly.pdbx_strand_id
1 'polypeptide(L)'
;LSVTTLAPVLSTLPHLDHLVFRYCNLVAQPSNVAQSFLRSPALELYWTNFTKPALDVLLERMPNLTTVALHANHNRCYRANDQSLTSLCHFCPKVANLTIGLQEVGEDTISQCITFFGPNLVRLNLRCHSPWSTLLAIAKHARHLQDLTIR
;
A
#
# COMPACT_ATOMS: atom_id res chain seq x y z
N LEU A 1 7.16 -14.41 -7.34
CA LEU A 1 8.28 -13.72 -6.68
C LEU A 1 8.07 -13.82 -5.17
N SER A 2 8.97 -14.49 -4.45
CA SER A 2 8.82 -14.69 -3.01
C SER A 2 9.36 -13.49 -2.25
N VAL A 3 8.54 -12.89 -1.38
CA VAL A 3 8.95 -11.72 -0.58
C VAL A 3 10.09 -12.08 0.37
N THR A 4 10.10 -13.30 0.88
CA THR A 4 11.18 -13.76 1.78
C THR A 4 12.51 -13.91 1.06
N THR A 5 12.50 -14.32 -0.22
CA THR A 5 13.72 -14.41 -1.03
C THR A 5 14.28 -13.06 -1.44
N LEU A 6 13.44 -12.03 -1.54
CA LEU A 6 13.88 -10.66 -1.81
C LEU A 6 14.59 -10.05 -0.61
N ALA A 7 14.30 -10.53 0.59
CA ALA A 7 14.71 -9.82 1.78
C ALA A 7 16.22 -9.66 1.96
N PRO A 8 17.03 -10.72 1.76
CA PRO A 8 18.49 -10.60 1.81
C PRO A 8 19.03 -9.67 0.73
N VAL A 9 18.38 -9.58 -0.44
CA VAL A 9 18.83 -8.68 -1.51
C VAL A 9 18.55 -7.23 -1.12
N LEU A 10 17.34 -6.94 -0.64
CA LEU A 10 16.95 -5.59 -0.23
C LEU A 10 17.79 -5.08 0.95
N SER A 11 18.24 -5.95 1.86
CA SER A 11 19.12 -5.55 2.97
C SER A 11 20.54 -5.17 2.52
N THR A 12 20.98 -5.59 1.32
CA THR A 12 22.26 -5.16 0.73
C THR A 12 22.18 -3.82 0.00
N LEU A 13 21.00 -3.20 -0.09
CA LEU A 13 20.75 -1.94 -0.80
C LEU A 13 20.35 -0.83 0.20
N PRO A 14 21.28 -0.32 1.04
CA PRO A 14 20.96 0.61 2.13
C PRO A 14 20.51 2.00 1.67
N HIS A 15 20.67 2.32 0.38
CA HIS A 15 20.26 3.58 -0.24
C HIS A 15 19.09 3.39 -1.21
N LEU A 16 18.39 2.26 -1.13
CA LEU A 16 17.21 2.04 -1.95
C LEU A 16 16.11 3.00 -1.50
N ASP A 17 15.83 4.02 -2.31
CA ASP A 17 14.78 5.00 -2.00
C ASP A 17 13.40 4.62 -2.56
N HIS A 18 13.40 3.75 -3.57
CA HIS A 18 12.20 3.40 -4.30
C HIS A 18 12.22 1.93 -4.71
N LEU A 19 11.21 1.18 -4.26
CA LEU A 19 10.99 -0.21 -4.64
C LEU A 19 9.75 -0.33 -5.51
N VAL A 20 9.91 -0.91 -6.70
CA VAL A 20 8.82 -1.08 -7.68
C VAL A 20 8.68 -2.54 -8.06
N PHE A 21 7.48 -3.09 -7.94
CA PHE A 21 7.11 -4.39 -8.49
C PHE A 21 6.17 -4.22 -9.67
N ARG A 22 6.51 -4.84 -10.81
CA ARG A 22 5.71 -4.80 -12.03
C ARG A 22 5.44 -6.19 -12.56
N TYR A 23 4.20 -6.45 -12.96
CA TYR A 23 3.80 -7.66 -13.70
C TYR A 23 4.23 -8.97 -13.02
N CYS A 24 4.11 -9.04 -11.70
CA CYS A 24 4.56 -10.20 -10.94
C CYS A 24 3.51 -10.67 -9.93
N ASN A 25 3.70 -11.88 -9.41
CA ASN A 25 2.88 -12.42 -8.34
C ASN A 25 3.74 -12.50 -7.07
N LEU A 26 3.41 -11.69 -6.06
CA LEU A 26 4.05 -11.74 -4.76
C LEU A 26 3.46 -12.87 -3.92
N VAL A 27 4.32 -13.72 -3.39
CA VAL A 27 3.95 -14.83 -2.51
C VAL A 27 4.78 -14.76 -1.23
N ALA A 28 4.17 -15.12 -0.11
CA ALA A 28 4.90 -15.40 1.13
C ALA A 28 5.32 -16.87 1.12
N GLN A 29 6.54 -17.13 1.59
CA GLN A 29 6.92 -18.43 2.09
C GLN A 29 7.14 -18.31 3.60
N PRO A 30 6.98 -19.38 4.38
CA PRO A 30 7.36 -19.37 5.78
C PRO A 30 8.86 -19.03 5.90
N SER A 31 9.21 -18.01 6.68
CA SER A 31 10.62 -17.71 6.97
C SER A 31 10.75 -17.18 8.39
N ASN A 32 11.74 -17.68 9.13
CA ASN A 32 12.03 -17.26 10.51
C ASN A 32 12.93 -16.01 10.59
N VAL A 33 13.22 -15.36 9.46
CA VAL A 33 14.17 -14.24 9.42
C VAL A 33 13.40 -12.92 9.35
N ALA A 34 13.26 -12.26 10.50
CA ALA A 34 12.75 -10.91 10.64
C ALA A 34 13.86 -9.90 10.35
N GLN A 35 14.03 -9.52 9.08
CA GLN A 35 14.87 -8.38 8.70
C GLN A 35 13.99 -7.30 8.11
N SER A 36 13.96 -6.13 8.75
CA SER A 36 13.31 -4.93 8.21
C SER A 36 14.12 -4.37 7.04
N PHE A 37 13.42 -3.95 6.01
CA PHE A 37 13.93 -3.12 4.92
C PHE A 37 14.03 -1.69 5.43
N LEU A 38 15.13 -1.39 6.11
CA LEU A 38 15.38 -0.04 6.57
C LEU A 38 15.96 0.77 5.42
N ARG A 39 15.07 1.40 4.62
CA ARG A 39 15.16 2.82 4.24
C ARG A 39 14.24 3.27 3.10
N SER A 40 13.68 2.39 2.27
CA SER A 40 12.88 2.84 1.11
C SER A 40 11.62 3.60 1.53
N PRO A 41 11.53 4.93 1.33
CA PRO A 41 10.31 5.69 1.60
C PRO A 41 9.19 5.40 0.59
N ALA A 42 9.50 4.83 -0.58
CA ALA A 42 8.53 4.60 -1.65
C ALA A 42 8.37 3.12 -2.03
N LEU A 43 7.11 2.69 -2.18
CA LEU A 43 6.71 1.39 -2.71
C LEU A 43 5.65 1.55 -3.79
N GLU A 44 5.88 0.97 -4.97
CA GLU A 44 4.89 0.91 -6.04
C GLU A 44 4.63 -0.54 -6.48
N LEU A 45 3.34 -0.91 -6.55
CA LEU A 45 2.86 -2.18 -7.09
C LEU A 45 2.04 -1.89 -8.35
N TYR A 46 2.54 -2.31 -9.51
CA TYR A 46 1.88 -2.13 -10.80
C TYR A 46 1.57 -3.47 -11.45
N TRP A 47 0.30 -3.75 -11.75
CA TRP A 47 -0.13 -5.06 -12.30
C TRP A 47 0.46 -6.24 -11.52
N THR A 48 0.53 -6.08 -10.20
CA THR A 48 1.15 -7.04 -9.29
C THR A 48 0.07 -7.69 -8.45
N ASN A 49 -0.06 -9.01 -8.56
CA ASN A 49 -0.97 -9.77 -7.72
C ASN A 49 -0.25 -10.18 -6.44
N PHE A 50 -0.99 -10.30 -5.34
CA PHE A 50 -0.42 -10.64 -4.06
C PHE A 50 -1.46 -11.35 -3.19
N THR A 51 -0.99 -12.26 -2.35
CA THR A 51 -1.81 -12.76 -1.24
C THR A 51 -1.65 -11.83 -0.04
N LYS A 52 -2.64 -11.81 0.87
CA LYS A 52 -2.52 -11.03 2.12
C LYS A 52 -1.23 -11.34 2.88
N PRO A 53 -0.84 -12.62 3.12
CA PRO A 53 0.41 -12.91 3.82
C PRO A 53 1.67 -12.39 3.11
N ALA A 54 1.69 -12.42 1.77
CA ALA A 54 2.82 -11.87 1.01
C ALA A 54 2.98 -10.38 1.25
N LEU A 55 1.86 -9.66 1.22
CA LEU A 55 1.87 -8.23 1.41
C LEU A 55 2.11 -7.83 2.87
N ASP A 56 1.55 -8.55 3.84
CA ASP A 56 1.83 -8.34 5.27
C ASP A 56 3.34 -8.40 5.53
N VAL A 57 4.00 -9.47 5.07
CA VAL A 57 5.46 -9.65 5.24
C VAL A 57 6.25 -8.54 4.56
N LEU A 58 5.80 -8.04 3.40
CA LEU A 58 6.46 -6.94 2.71
C LEU A 58 6.32 -5.64 3.51
N LEU A 59 5.10 -5.28 3.91
CA LEU A 59 4.78 -4.02 4.59
C LEU A 59 5.33 -3.97 6.03
N GLU A 60 5.28 -5.08 6.76
CA GLU A 60 5.89 -5.21 8.10
C GLU A 60 7.38 -4.87 8.07
N ARG A 61 8.06 -5.21 6.97
CA ARG A 61 9.48 -4.92 6.80
C ARG A 61 9.74 -3.48 6.35
N MET A 62 8.73 -2.73 5.89
CA MET A 62 8.86 -1.35 5.40
C MET A 62 8.04 -0.34 6.25
N PRO A 63 8.21 -0.28 7.59
CA PRO A 63 7.34 0.52 8.45
C PRO A 63 7.48 2.04 8.27
N ASN A 64 8.51 2.49 7.55
CA ASN A 64 8.80 3.89 7.30
C ASN A 64 8.33 4.38 5.91
N LEU A 65 7.48 3.63 5.22
CA LEU A 65 6.90 4.08 3.95
C LEU A 65 6.16 5.40 4.12
N THR A 66 6.48 6.36 3.25
CA THR A 66 5.82 7.66 3.15
C THR A 66 5.06 7.79 1.83
N THR A 67 5.47 7.03 0.81
CA THR A 67 4.86 7.01 -0.51
C THR A 67 4.48 5.59 -0.89
N VAL A 68 3.20 5.36 -1.18
CA VAL A 68 2.70 4.05 -1.61
C VAL A 68 1.78 4.21 -2.79
N ALA A 69 2.05 3.46 -3.86
CA ALA A 69 1.14 3.35 -4.99
C ALA A 69 0.74 1.89 -5.23
N LEU A 70 -0.55 1.61 -4.98
CA LEU A 70 -1.17 0.33 -5.28
C LEU A 70 -2.00 0.51 -6.56
N HIS A 71 -1.37 0.32 -7.72
CA HIS A 71 -2.05 0.50 -9.01
C HIS A 71 -2.95 -0.69 -9.32
N ALA A 72 -3.62 -0.61 -10.49
CA ALA A 72 -4.45 -1.70 -10.98
C ALA A 72 -3.70 -3.03 -10.97
N ASN A 73 -4.39 -4.07 -10.54
CA ASN A 73 -3.94 -5.46 -10.57
C ASN A 73 -5.12 -6.35 -11.02
N HIS A 74 -4.85 -7.63 -11.27
CA HIS A 74 -5.88 -8.62 -11.57
C HIS A 74 -5.86 -9.68 -10.47
N ASN A 75 -5.94 -9.22 -9.23
CA ASN A 75 -5.74 -10.08 -8.08
C ASN A 75 -6.93 -11.03 -7.94
N ARG A 76 -6.69 -12.34 -8.09
CA ARG A 76 -7.74 -13.37 -8.03
C ARG A 76 -8.01 -13.84 -6.60
N CYS A 77 -7.25 -13.35 -5.63
CA CYS A 77 -7.43 -13.68 -4.23
C CYS A 77 -8.58 -12.85 -3.64
N TYR A 78 -9.64 -13.54 -3.20
CA TYR A 78 -10.83 -12.91 -2.63
C TYR A 78 -10.47 -11.88 -1.54
N ARG A 79 -10.92 -10.64 -1.72
CA ARG A 79 -10.70 -9.48 -0.82
C ARG A 79 -9.24 -9.15 -0.53
N ALA A 80 -8.28 -9.67 -1.30
CA ALA A 80 -6.86 -9.37 -1.06
C ALA A 80 -6.56 -7.87 -1.21
N ASN A 81 -7.28 -7.17 -2.10
CA ASN A 81 -7.14 -5.74 -2.27
C ASN A 81 -7.71 -4.94 -1.08
N ASP A 82 -8.87 -5.30 -0.51
CA ASP A 82 -9.33 -4.69 0.74
C ASP A 82 -8.34 -4.92 1.89
N GLN A 83 -7.94 -6.20 2.05
CA GLN A 83 -7.01 -6.61 3.09
C GLN A 83 -5.66 -5.89 2.96
N SER A 84 -5.24 -5.58 1.73
CA SER A 84 -4.00 -4.84 1.50
C SER A 84 -4.01 -3.44 2.09
N LEU A 85 -5.14 -2.74 2.02
CA LEU A 85 -5.29 -1.42 2.62
C LEU A 85 -5.33 -1.51 4.14
N THR A 86 -6.00 -2.52 4.69
CA THR A 86 -5.97 -2.79 6.14
C THR A 86 -4.54 -3.05 6.63
N SER A 87 -3.80 -3.90 5.93
CA SER A 87 -2.39 -4.19 6.25
C SER A 87 -1.51 -2.96 6.12
N LEU A 88 -1.75 -2.10 5.12
CA LEU A 88 -1.03 -0.84 4.96
C LEU A 88 -1.25 0.09 6.16
N CYS A 89 -2.50 0.28 6.59
CA CYS A 89 -2.82 1.05 7.80
C CYS A 89 -2.12 0.48 9.04
N HIS A 90 -2.04 -0.85 9.14
CA HIS A 90 -1.44 -1.50 10.30
C HIS A 90 0.08 -1.35 10.36
N PHE A 91 0.78 -1.62 9.26
CA PHE A 91 2.25 -1.71 9.25
C PHE A 91 2.94 -0.40 8.87
N CYS A 92 2.29 0.50 8.15
CA CYS A 92 2.93 1.68 7.54
C CYS A 92 2.21 2.98 7.94
N PRO A 93 2.26 3.42 9.21
CA PRO A 93 1.47 4.56 9.71
C PRO A 93 1.91 5.93 9.18
N LYS A 94 3.07 6.01 8.51
CA LYS A 94 3.70 7.28 8.07
C LYS A 94 3.38 7.66 6.63
N VAL A 95 2.46 6.96 5.96
CA VAL A 95 2.11 7.24 4.56
C VAL A 95 1.49 8.63 4.44
N ALA A 96 2.06 9.44 3.55
CA ALA A 96 1.65 10.81 3.23
C ALA A 96 1.26 10.98 1.75
N ASN A 97 1.81 10.14 0.86
CA ASN A 97 1.45 10.11 -0.55
C ASN A 97 0.86 8.74 -0.88
N LEU A 98 -0.43 8.69 -1.21
CA LEU A 98 -1.15 7.45 -1.42
C LEU A 98 -1.85 7.42 -2.78
N THR A 99 -1.58 6.37 -3.57
CA THR A 99 -2.34 6.05 -4.77
C THR A 99 -3.05 4.72 -4.59
N ILE A 100 -4.38 4.71 -4.70
CA ILE A 100 -5.24 3.52 -4.70
C ILE A 100 -5.89 3.39 -6.08
N GLY A 101 -5.24 2.62 -6.95
CA GLY A 101 -5.74 2.22 -8.27
C GLY A 101 -6.21 0.76 -8.33
N LEU A 102 -6.21 0.06 -7.19
CA LEU A 102 -6.69 -1.31 -7.05
C LEU A 102 -8.14 -1.45 -7.52
N GLN A 103 -8.45 -2.58 -8.15
CA GLN A 103 -9.82 -2.94 -8.52
C GLN A 103 -10.51 -3.66 -7.36
N GLU A 104 -11.85 -3.65 -7.34
CA GLU A 104 -12.65 -4.43 -6.38
C GLU A 104 -12.33 -4.14 -4.89
N VAL A 105 -12.01 -2.89 -4.57
CA VAL A 105 -11.90 -2.44 -3.17
C VAL A 105 -13.23 -1.84 -2.74
N GLY A 106 -13.72 -2.26 -1.58
CA GLY A 106 -14.94 -1.71 -0.99
C GLY A 106 -14.79 -0.24 -0.58
N GLU A 107 -15.86 0.54 -0.78
CA GLU A 107 -15.89 1.96 -0.42
C GLU A 107 -15.58 2.18 1.08
N ASP A 108 -16.11 1.33 1.96
CA ASP A 108 -15.86 1.38 3.40
C ASP A 108 -14.37 1.22 3.74
N THR A 109 -13.67 0.31 3.04
CA THR A 109 -12.25 0.07 3.25
C THR A 109 -11.44 1.31 2.87
N ILE A 110 -11.78 1.96 1.75
CA ILE A 110 -11.15 3.20 1.30
C ILE A 110 -11.41 4.32 2.32
N SER A 111 -12.65 4.50 2.75
CA SER A 111 -13.05 5.51 3.74
C SER A 111 -12.32 5.33 5.08
N GLN A 112 -12.15 4.09 5.55
CA GLN A 112 -11.36 3.78 6.74
C GLN A 112 -9.88 4.10 6.55
N CYS A 113 -9.31 3.74 5.40
CA CYS A 113 -7.92 4.04 5.06
C CYS A 113 -7.66 5.56 5.06
N ILE A 114 -8.58 6.34 4.49
CA ILE A 114 -8.52 7.80 4.47
C ILE A 114 -8.72 8.40 5.87
N THR A 115 -9.60 7.82 6.68
CA THR A 115 -9.78 8.25 8.08
C THR A 115 -8.49 8.08 8.87
N PHE A 116 -7.78 6.98 8.64
CA PHE A 116 -6.53 6.65 9.30
C PHE A 116 -5.37 7.54 8.84
N PHE A 117 -5.13 7.63 7.53
CA PHE A 117 -4.01 8.40 6.98
C PHE A 117 -4.28 9.89 6.84
N GLY A 118 -5.54 10.31 6.84
CA GLY A 118 -5.99 11.67 6.53
C GLY A 118 -5.14 12.78 7.17
N PRO A 119 -4.85 12.75 8.48
CA PRO A 119 -4.02 13.76 9.12
C PRO A 119 -2.62 13.92 8.52
N ASN A 120 -2.07 12.88 7.89
CA ASN A 120 -0.73 12.87 7.30
C ASN A 120 -0.74 13.00 5.76
N LEU A 121 -1.90 12.84 5.11
CA LEU A 121 -1.98 12.83 3.65
C LEU A 121 -1.72 14.22 3.06
N VAL A 122 -0.72 14.28 2.18
CA VAL A 122 -0.37 15.43 1.33
C VAL A 122 -0.84 15.20 -0.10
N ARG A 123 -0.74 13.96 -0.60
CA ARG A 123 -1.21 13.59 -1.94
C ARG A 123 -2.07 12.34 -1.91
N LEU A 124 -3.18 12.37 -2.62
CA LEU A 124 -4.14 11.29 -2.69
C LEU A 124 -4.64 11.12 -4.13
N ASN A 125 -4.43 9.93 -4.69
CA ASN A 125 -4.97 9.54 -5.99
C ASN A 125 -5.83 8.30 -5.82
N LEU A 126 -7.12 8.41 -6.14
CA LEU A 126 -8.10 7.36 -5.95
C LEU A 126 -8.78 7.02 -7.26
N ARG A 127 -8.91 5.72 -7.52
CA ARG A 127 -9.90 5.18 -8.44
C ARG A 127 -11.11 4.75 -7.61
N CYS A 128 -12.25 5.43 -7.77
CA CYS A 128 -13.42 5.20 -6.92
C CYS A 128 -14.73 5.32 -7.72
N HIS A 129 -15.57 4.28 -7.67
CA HIS A 129 -16.82 4.20 -8.45
C HIS A 129 -18.08 4.69 -7.71
N SER A 130 -18.02 4.88 -6.38
CA SER A 130 -19.11 5.44 -5.56
C SER A 130 -18.47 6.32 -4.50
N PRO A 131 -18.61 7.65 -4.56
CA PRO A 131 -17.67 8.51 -3.83
C PRO A 131 -18.25 9.13 -2.56
N TRP A 132 -19.51 8.91 -2.17
CA TRP A 132 -20.10 9.75 -1.10
C TRP A 132 -19.40 9.58 0.26
N SER A 133 -19.26 8.35 0.76
CA SER A 133 -18.61 8.12 2.06
C SER A 133 -17.11 8.42 1.99
N THR A 134 -16.49 8.10 0.85
CA THR A 134 -15.06 8.37 0.58
C THR A 134 -14.80 9.88 0.57
N LEU A 135 -15.58 10.68 -0.15
CA LEU A 135 -15.46 12.13 -0.21
C LEU A 135 -15.70 12.76 1.15
N LEU A 136 -16.69 12.27 1.90
CA LEU A 136 -16.95 12.75 3.26
C LEU A 136 -15.75 12.46 4.18
N ALA A 137 -15.14 11.28 4.07
CA ALA A 137 -13.94 10.94 4.81
C ALA A 137 -12.76 11.85 4.44
N ILE A 138 -12.54 12.11 3.14
CA ILE A 138 -11.50 13.05 2.67
C ILE A 138 -11.75 14.44 3.26
N ALA A 139 -12.94 14.98 3.05
CA ALA A 139 -13.30 16.32 3.51
C ALA A 139 -13.15 16.46 5.03
N LYS A 140 -13.42 15.40 5.80
CA LYS A 140 -13.35 15.42 7.27
C LYS A 140 -11.92 15.26 7.80
N HIS A 141 -11.14 14.34 7.22
CA HIS A 141 -9.89 13.84 7.82
C HIS A 141 -8.62 14.29 7.08
N ALA A 142 -8.66 14.53 5.76
CA ALA A 142 -7.48 14.87 4.96
C ALA A 142 -7.26 16.38 4.84
N ARG A 143 -7.07 17.07 5.97
CA ARG A 143 -7.02 18.55 6.05
C ARG A 143 -5.75 19.18 5.48
N HIS A 144 -4.69 18.40 5.30
CA HIS A 144 -3.41 18.85 4.77
C HIS A 144 -3.19 18.44 3.30
N LEU A 145 -4.24 17.92 2.66
CA LEU A 145 -4.15 17.44 1.29
C LEU A 145 -3.91 18.59 0.31
N GLN A 146 -2.84 18.49 -0.46
CA GLN A 146 -2.43 19.48 -1.46
C GLN A 146 -2.80 19.02 -2.88
N ASP A 147 -2.66 17.71 -3.15
CA ASP A 147 -2.99 17.12 -4.44
C ASP A 147 -4.06 16.03 -4.27
N LEU A 148 -5.22 16.22 -4.91
CA LEU A 148 -6.29 15.24 -4.95
C LEU A 148 -6.64 14.88 -6.40
N THR A 149 -6.59 13.59 -6.73
CA THR A 149 -7.09 13.04 -7.99
C THR A 149 -8.13 11.97 -7.70
N ILE A 150 -9.31 12.07 -8.31
CA ILE A 150 -10.38 11.07 -8.24
C ILE A 150 -10.76 10.68 -9.66
N ARG A 151 -10.81 9.38 -9.95
CA ARG A 151 -11.10 8.81 -11.28
C ARG A 151 -12.08 7.64 -11.22
#